data_AF-A0A6J4VE62-F1
#
_entry.id   AF-A0A6J4VE62-F1
#
_cell.length_a   1.000
_cell.length_b   1.000
_cell.length_c   1.000
_cell.angle_alpha   90.00
_cell.angle_beta   90.00
_cell.angle_gamma   90.00
#
_symmetry.space_group_name_H-M   'P 1'
#
loop_
_entity.id
_entity.type
_entity.pdbx_description
1 polymer ?
#
loop_
_entity_poly.entity_id
_entity_poly.type
_entity_poly.pdbx_seq_one_letter_code
_entity_poly.pdbx_strand_id
1 'polypeptide(L)'
;MQPYPANIEQQMQRLYQSLNERDRRRYAAIEAAKLGHGGIRYISGLFGCNYRTLTSGMGELQDEAAMHQSSIRQKGGGRKSAFEQIAGLDEVFLQVIAQHTAGSPMDETVKWTNLNWREIAKLLATQGIYVSVTVVDQLLENHHYRKRKAQKRLATGEHPQRNEQFENIERLKAAYQSVGNPVMSMDTKKEN
;
A
#
# COMPACT_ATOMS: atom_id res chain seq x y z
N MET A 1 20.57 -29.30 -35.47
CA MET A 1 20.26 -27.86 -35.35
C MET A 1 20.99 -27.13 -36.46
N GLN A 2 20.30 -26.32 -37.27
CA GLN A 2 20.95 -25.43 -38.23
C GLN A 2 21.09 -24.04 -37.59
N PRO A 3 22.30 -23.48 -37.47
CA PRO A 3 22.48 -22.13 -36.92
C PRO A 3 21.91 -21.08 -37.87
N TYR A 4 21.55 -19.93 -37.32
CA TYR A 4 21.19 -18.77 -38.12
C TYR A 4 22.41 -18.24 -38.88
N PRO A 5 22.21 -17.64 -40.08
CA PRO A 5 23.30 -16.99 -40.78
C PRO A 5 23.80 -15.77 -39.98
N ALA A 6 25.09 -15.46 -40.10
CA ALA A 6 25.78 -14.49 -39.24
C ALA A 6 25.16 -13.07 -39.28
N ASN A 7 24.56 -12.68 -40.41
CA ASN A 7 23.85 -11.41 -40.54
C ASN A 7 22.59 -11.35 -39.65
N ILE A 8 21.84 -12.46 -39.58
CA ILE A 8 20.65 -12.59 -38.75
C ILE A 8 21.05 -12.65 -37.27
N GLU A 9 22.11 -13.39 -36.93
CA GLU A 9 22.64 -13.43 -35.56
C GLU A 9 22.94 -12.02 -35.01
N GLN A 10 23.60 -11.17 -35.81
CA GLN A 10 23.88 -9.78 -35.41
C GLN A 10 22.61 -8.95 -35.24
N GLN A 11 21.61 -9.10 -36.12
CA GLN A 11 20.33 -8.41 -36.00
C GLN A 11 19.57 -8.86 -34.75
N MET A 12 19.56 -10.16 -34.47
CA MET A 12 18.94 -10.75 -33.28
C MET A 12 19.58 -10.22 -32.00
N GLN A 13 20.92 -10.15 -31.95
CA GLN A 13 21.64 -9.59 -30.80
C GLN A 13 21.31 -8.12 -30.56
N ARG A 14 21.21 -7.31 -31.63
CA ARG A 14 20.82 -5.89 -31.54
C ARG A 14 19.41 -5.74 -30.96
N LEU A 15 18.44 -6.51 -31.48
CA LEU A 15 17.07 -6.50 -30.96
C LEU A 15 17.03 -6.98 -29.49
N TYR A 16 17.73 -8.06 -29.18
CA TYR A 16 17.81 -8.59 -27.81
C TYR A 16 18.32 -7.52 -26.84
N GLN A 17 19.34 -6.74 -27.23
CA GLN A 17 19.86 -5.65 -26.41
C GLN A 17 18.88 -4.46 -26.25
N SER A 18 17.99 -4.20 -27.20
CA SER A 18 16.99 -3.12 -27.06
C SER A 18 15.78 -3.50 -26.22
N LEU A 19 15.51 -4.79 -26.03
CA LEU A 19 14.35 -5.27 -25.27
C LEU A 19 14.54 -5.15 -23.74
N ASN A 20 13.43 -5.05 -23.01
CA ASN A 20 13.43 -5.16 -21.54
C ASN A 20 13.65 -6.62 -21.08
N GLU A 21 13.90 -6.85 -19.78
CA GLU A 21 14.26 -8.17 -19.26
C GLU A 21 13.19 -9.25 -19.55
N ARG A 22 11.90 -8.90 -19.44
CA ARG A 22 10.77 -9.80 -19.70
C ARG A 22 10.72 -10.20 -21.18
N ASP A 23 10.79 -9.21 -22.05
CA ASP A 23 10.66 -9.42 -23.49
C ASP A 23 11.89 -10.14 -24.05
N ARG A 24 13.09 -9.88 -23.50
CA ARG A 24 14.31 -10.66 -23.78
C ARG A 24 14.12 -12.13 -23.48
N ARG A 25 13.58 -12.45 -22.30
CA ARG A 25 13.36 -13.84 -21.86
C ARG A 25 12.41 -14.58 -22.81
N ARG A 26 11.30 -13.93 -23.18
CA ARG A 26 10.28 -14.47 -24.09
C ARG A 26 10.80 -14.62 -25.52
N TYR A 27 11.48 -13.59 -26.03
CA TYR A 27 12.06 -13.62 -27.36
C TYR A 27 13.09 -14.74 -27.50
N ALA A 28 14.01 -14.87 -26.54
CA ALA A 28 14.99 -15.94 -26.53
C ALA A 28 14.34 -17.33 -26.45
N ALA A 29 13.25 -17.47 -25.69
CA ALA A 29 12.50 -18.72 -25.60
C ALA A 29 11.83 -19.10 -26.93
N ILE A 30 11.22 -18.14 -27.64
CA ILE A 30 10.63 -18.36 -28.98
C ILE A 30 11.71 -18.84 -29.96
N GLU A 31 12.86 -18.16 -30.00
CA GLU A 31 13.95 -18.51 -30.92
C GLU A 31 14.55 -19.89 -30.60
N ALA A 32 14.67 -20.23 -29.32
CA ALA A 32 15.11 -21.55 -28.90
C ALA A 32 14.09 -22.64 -29.29
N ALA A 33 12.79 -22.35 -29.17
CA ALA A 33 11.72 -23.28 -29.56
C ALA A 33 11.70 -23.56 -31.07
N LYS A 34 11.94 -22.54 -31.90
CA LYS A 34 12.04 -22.69 -33.37
C LYS A 34 13.13 -23.67 -33.82
N LEU A 35 14.24 -23.71 -33.09
CA LEU A 35 15.42 -24.53 -33.41
C LEU A 35 15.34 -25.97 -32.87
N GLY A 36 14.37 -26.28 -32.01
CA GLY A 36 14.17 -27.61 -31.45
C GLY A 36 15.34 -28.12 -30.60
N HIS A 37 15.72 -29.39 -30.78
CA HIS A 37 16.76 -30.03 -29.97
C HIS A 37 18.14 -29.35 -30.16
N GLY A 38 18.71 -28.83 -29.06
CA GLY A 38 19.97 -28.08 -29.06
C GLY A 38 19.82 -26.55 -29.21
N GLY A 39 18.62 -26.06 -29.56
CA GLY A 39 18.34 -24.63 -29.70
C GLY A 39 18.58 -23.84 -28.41
N ILE A 40 18.24 -24.39 -27.24
CA ILE A 40 18.46 -23.75 -25.94
C ILE A 40 19.95 -23.44 -25.72
N ARG A 41 20.84 -24.41 -25.99
CA ARG A 41 22.29 -24.24 -25.79
C ARG A 41 22.86 -23.21 -26.76
N TYR A 42 22.42 -23.23 -28.01
CA TYR A 42 22.85 -22.28 -29.03
C TYR A 42 22.40 -20.86 -28.72
N ILE A 43 21.11 -20.63 -28.45
CA ILE A 43 20.57 -19.31 -28.13
C ILE A 43 21.14 -18.77 -26.82
N SER A 44 21.35 -19.63 -25.82
CA SER A 44 22.05 -19.27 -24.58
C SER A 44 23.46 -18.75 -24.85
N GLY A 45 24.22 -19.40 -25.75
CA GLY A 45 25.54 -18.94 -26.18
C GLY A 45 25.48 -17.64 -27.00
N LEU A 46 24.50 -17.53 -27.91
CA LEU A 46 24.35 -16.37 -28.81
C LEU A 46 23.98 -15.09 -28.07
N PHE A 47 23.08 -15.17 -27.07
CA PHE A 47 22.61 -14.03 -26.29
C PHE A 47 23.32 -13.87 -24.94
N GLY A 48 24.21 -14.80 -24.56
CA GLY A 48 24.90 -14.79 -23.27
C GLY A 48 23.95 -14.91 -22.07
N CYS A 49 22.82 -15.59 -22.22
CA CYS A 49 21.80 -15.74 -21.18
C CYS A 49 21.83 -17.14 -20.55
N ASN A 50 21.40 -17.25 -19.29
CA ASN A 50 21.34 -18.55 -18.60
C ASN A 50 20.23 -19.43 -19.19
N TYR A 51 20.47 -20.74 -19.32
CA TYR A 51 19.45 -21.71 -19.76
C TYR A 51 18.16 -21.63 -18.93
N ARG A 52 18.25 -21.29 -17.64
CA ARG A 52 17.07 -21.10 -16.77
C ARG A 52 16.18 -19.96 -17.25
N THR A 53 16.78 -18.89 -17.79
CA THR A 53 16.04 -17.77 -18.38
C THR A 53 15.23 -18.26 -19.58
N LEU A 54 15.81 -19.09 -20.44
CA LEU A 54 15.09 -19.70 -21.58
C LEU A 54 13.96 -20.61 -21.12
N THR A 55 14.21 -21.49 -20.15
CA THR A 55 13.18 -22.40 -19.61
C THR A 55 12.03 -21.64 -18.96
N SER A 56 12.33 -20.62 -18.15
CA SER A 56 11.30 -19.75 -17.58
C SER A 56 10.52 -19.01 -18.66
N GLY A 57 11.18 -18.50 -19.71
CA GLY A 57 10.52 -17.87 -20.85
C GLY A 57 9.59 -18.81 -21.61
N MET A 58 10.00 -20.08 -21.80
CA MET A 58 9.14 -21.10 -22.42
C MET A 58 7.88 -21.37 -21.58
N GLY A 59 8.03 -21.43 -20.25
CA GLY A 59 6.88 -21.54 -19.35
C GLY A 59 5.96 -20.32 -19.39
N GLU A 60 6.53 -19.10 -19.40
CA GLU A 60 5.75 -17.86 -19.50
C GLU A 60 4.97 -17.75 -20.82
N LEU A 61 5.49 -18.31 -21.93
CA LEU A 61 4.79 -18.30 -23.22
C LEU A 61 3.59 -19.26 -23.27
N GLN A 62 3.56 -20.28 -22.42
CA GLN A 62 2.45 -21.23 -22.32
C GLN A 62 1.38 -20.78 -21.31
N ASP A 63 1.70 -19.83 -20.44
CA ASP A 63 0.82 -19.32 -19.39
C ASP A 63 0.17 -17.99 -19.82
N GLU A 64 -1.16 -18.02 -20.04
CA GLU A 64 -1.94 -16.82 -20.40
C GLU A 64 -1.83 -15.73 -19.31
N ALA A 65 -1.82 -16.11 -18.03
CA ALA A 65 -1.72 -15.14 -16.94
C ALA A 65 -0.35 -14.45 -16.95
N ALA A 66 0.72 -15.17 -17.29
CA ALA A 66 2.05 -14.59 -17.45
C ALA A 66 2.13 -13.62 -18.63
N MET A 67 1.47 -13.93 -19.75
CA MET A 67 1.45 -13.07 -20.93
C MET A 67 0.77 -11.72 -20.69
N HIS A 68 -0.26 -11.67 -19.85
CA HIS A 68 -0.99 -10.44 -19.50
C HIS A 68 -0.36 -9.63 -18.36
N GLN A 69 0.82 -10.01 -17.86
CA GLN A 69 1.48 -9.25 -16.79
C GLN A 69 1.98 -7.89 -17.29
N SER A 70 1.47 -6.82 -16.67
CA SER A 70 1.92 -5.45 -16.93
C SER A 70 3.32 -5.17 -16.35
N SER A 71 3.67 -5.81 -15.22
CA SER A 71 4.96 -5.65 -14.54
C SER A 71 6.05 -6.58 -15.09
N ILE A 72 7.30 -6.11 -15.06
CA ILE A 72 8.50 -6.90 -15.38
C ILE A 72 8.82 -7.92 -14.25
N ARG A 73 8.48 -7.58 -13.00
CA ARG A 73 8.74 -8.41 -11.81
C ARG A 73 7.46 -8.99 -11.25
N GLN A 74 7.53 -10.25 -10.80
CA GLN A 74 6.48 -10.86 -9.99
C GLN A 74 6.37 -10.16 -8.63
N LYS A 75 5.14 -10.11 -8.09
CA LYS A 75 4.90 -9.69 -6.71
C LYS A 75 5.51 -10.71 -5.74
N GLY A 76 5.96 -10.26 -4.57
CA GLY A 76 6.39 -11.14 -3.46
C GLY A 76 7.88 -11.12 -3.11
N GLY A 77 8.73 -10.44 -3.88
CA GLY A 77 10.17 -10.31 -3.56
C GLY A 77 10.52 -9.17 -2.59
N GLY A 78 9.52 -8.41 -2.10
CA GLY A 78 9.71 -7.24 -1.24
C GLY A 78 9.37 -7.50 0.22
N ARG A 79 9.71 -6.54 1.10
CA ARG A 79 9.25 -6.54 2.50
C ARG A 79 7.73 -6.59 2.52
N LYS A 80 7.16 -7.55 3.28
CA LYS A 80 5.71 -7.65 3.50
C LYS A 80 5.18 -6.35 4.11
N SER A 81 3.94 -6.00 3.78
CA SER A 81 3.31 -4.78 4.28
C SER A 81 3.21 -4.81 5.81
N ALA A 82 3.25 -3.63 6.45
CA ALA A 82 3.08 -3.55 7.91
C ALA A 82 1.73 -4.13 8.37
N PHE A 83 0.70 -4.02 7.53
CA PHE A 83 -0.63 -4.60 7.72
C PHE A 83 -0.61 -6.13 7.77
N GLU A 84 0.23 -6.79 6.96
CA GLU A 84 0.40 -8.25 7.00
C GLU A 84 1.29 -8.71 8.16
N GLN A 85 2.24 -7.87 8.58
CA GLN A 85 3.18 -8.23 9.65
C GLN A 85 2.60 -8.05 11.05
N ILE A 86 1.73 -7.07 11.25
CA ILE A 86 1.19 -6.69 12.56
C ILE A 86 -0.29 -7.11 12.63
N ALA A 87 -0.54 -8.24 13.30
CA ALA A 87 -1.91 -8.68 13.56
C ALA A 87 -2.63 -7.68 14.48
N GLY A 88 -3.88 -7.34 14.15
CA GLY A 88 -4.71 -6.43 14.95
C GLY A 88 -4.34 -4.95 14.85
N LEU A 89 -3.49 -4.56 13.90
CA LEU A 89 -3.10 -3.15 13.70
C LEU A 89 -4.32 -2.23 13.53
N ASP A 90 -5.28 -2.64 12.70
CA ASP A 90 -6.47 -1.86 12.39
C ASP A 90 -7.39 -1.72 13.62
N GLU A 91 -7.53 -2.78 14.42
CA GLU A 91 -8.36 -2.77 15.63
C GLU A 91 -7.78 -1.82 16.68
N VAL A 92 -6.48 -1.91 16.95
CA VAL A 92 -5.80 -1.03 17.91
C VAL A 92 -5.81 0.42 17.42
N PHE A 93 -5.63 0.62 16.10
CA PHE A 93 -5.78 1.95 15.50
C PHE A 93 -7.17 2.53 15.70
N LEU A 94 -8.23 1.76 15.44
CA LEU A 94 -9.60 2.21 15.64
C LEU A 94 -9.90 2.52 17.11
N GLN A 95 -9.37 1.74 18.05
CA GLN A 95 -9.53 2.02 19.49
C GLN A 95 -8.86 3.34 19.90
N VAL A 96 -7.61 3.55 19.47
CA VAL A 96 -6.84 4.77 19.77
C VAL A 96 -7.54 6.00 19.17
N ILE A 97 -8.06 5.87 17.95
CA ILE A 97 -8.61 7.00 17.22
C ILE A 97 -10.06 7.30 17.59
N ALA A 98 -10.82 6.33 18.12
CA ALA A 98 -12.23 6.50 18.46
C ALA A 98 -12.48 7.69 19.39
N GLN A 99 -11.58 7.94 20.34
CA GLN A 99 -11.65 9.07 21.28
C GLN A 99 -11.40 10.42 20.59
N HIS A 100 -10.64 10.40 19.50
CA HIS A 100 -10.22 11.58 18.75
C HIS A 100 -10.93 11.74 17.41
N THR A 101 -11.93 10.90 17.14
CA THR A 101 -12.70 10.91 15.90
C THR A 101 -13.84 11.89 16.02
N ALA A 102 -13.84 12.90 15.15
CA ALA A 102 -14.95 13.81 14.98
C ALA A 102 -15.58 13.60 13.60
N GLY A 103 -16.92 13.56 13.56
CA GLY A 103 -17.71 13.40 12.34
C GLY A 103 -18.43 14.67 11.94
N SER A 104 -18.94 14.70 10.71
CA SER A 104 -19.92 15.72 10.30
C SER A 104 -21.30 15.37 10.88
N PRO A 105 -22.00 16.31 11.55
CA PRO A 105 -23.37 16.10 12.00
C PRO A 105 -24.36 15.73 10.88
N MET A 106 -24.04 16.09 9.63
CA MET A 106 -24.88 15.84 8.46
C MET A 106 -24.42 14.65 7.62
N ASP A 107 -23.19 14.15 7.82
CA ASP A 107 -22.63 13.08 6.98
C ASP A 107 -21.73 12.16 7.82
N GLU A 108 -22.30 11.01 8.20
CA GLU A 108 -21.64 10.00 9.01
C GLU A 108 -20.41 9.38 8.31
N THR A 109 -20.29 9.53 6.99
CA THR A 109 -19.15 9.02 6.22
C THR A 109 -17.91 9.89 6.34
N VAL A 110 -18.07 11.15 6.77
CA VAL A 110 -16.96 12.09 6.87
C VAL A 110 -16.41 12.07 8.29
N LYS A 111 -15.24 11.43 8.45
CA LYS A 111 -14.50 11.36 9.71
C LYS A 111 -13.20 12.16 9.59
N TRP A 112 -12.86 12.93 10.63
CA TRP A 112 -11.57 13.58 10.76
C TRP A 112 -11.06 13.46 12.19
N THR A 113 -9.75 13.63 12.35
CA THR A 113 -9.08 13.60 13.65
C THR A 113 -8.47 14.94 13.98
N ASN A 114 -8.35 15.25 15.28
CA ASN A 114 -7.58 16.39 15.75
C ASN A 114 -6.09 16.08 15.95
N LEU A 115 -5.72 14.79 15.97
CA LEU A 115 -4.35 14.34 16.16
C LEU A 115 -3.49 14.47 14.91
N ASN A 116 -2.22 14.79 15.13
CA ASN A 116 -1.17 14.72 14.13
C ASN A 116 -0.68 13.28 13.93
N TRP A 117 -0.19 12.92 12.74
CA TRP A 117 0.33 11.58 12.45
C TRP A 117 1.38 11.08 13.46
N ARG A 118 2.25 11.97 13.96
CA ARG A 118 3.25 11.60 14.99
C ARG A 118 2.62 11.27 16.34
N GLU A 119 1.54 11.96 16.69
CA GLU A 119 0.81 11.72 17.94
C GLU A 119 0.07 10.37 17.86
N ILE A 120 -0.54 10.07 16.71
CA ILE A 120 -1.17 8.77 16.45
C ILE A 120 -0.11 7.66 16.55
N ALA A 121 1.07 7.83 15.93
CA ALA A 121 2.15 6.85 16.05
C ALA A 121 2.61 6.66 17.51
N LYS A 122 2.64 7.73 18.31
CA LYS A 122 3.00 7.67 19.74
C LYS A 122 1.94 6.94 20.56
N LEU A 123 0.65 7.17 20.29
CA LEU A 123 -0.45 6.48 20.96
C LEU A 123 -0.49 4.98 20.58
N LEU A 124 -0.22 4.65 19.32
CA LEU A 124 -0.04 3.26 18.89
C LEU A 124 1.14 2.60 19.61
N ALA A 125 2.25 3.33 19.80
CA ALA A 125 3.40 2.83 20.54
C ALA A 125 3.07 2.56 22.01
N THR A 126 2.19 3.36 22.64
CA THR A 126 1.73 3.06 24.01
C THR A 126 0.89 1.78 24.11
N GLN A 127 0.26 1.36 23.01
CA GLN A 127 -0.45 0.08 22.90
C GLN A 127 0.47 -1.06 22.44
N GLY A 128 1.78 -0.85 22.37
CA GLY A 128 2.78 -1.86 22.01
C GLY A 128 3.03 -2.01 20.50
N ILE A 129 2.45 -1.15 19.66
CA ILE A 129 2.59 -1.22 18.20
C ILE A 129 3.45 -0.06 17.70
N TYR A 130 4.63 -0.38 17.16
CA TYR A 130 5.55 0.60 16.60
C TYR A 130 5.37 0.72 15.08
N VAL A 131 4.79 1.84 14.65
CA VAL A 131 4.57 2.13 13.22
C VAL A 131 5.17 3.48 12.81
N SER A 132 5.55 3.58 11.54
CA SER A 132 6.00 4.86 10.96
C SER A 132 4.80 5.75 10.62
N VAL A 133 5.07 7.05 10.49
CA VAL A 133 4.10 8.05 10.03
C VAL A 133 3.46 7.68 8.69
N THR A 134 4.20 7.03 7.80
CA THR A 134 3.69 6.56 6.50
C THR A 134 2.65 5.45 6.63
N VAL A 135 2.81 4.55 7.59
CA VAL A 135 1.81 3.50 7.87
C VAL A 135 0.56 4.11 8.50
N VAL A 136 0.72 5.13 9.35
CA VAL A 136 -0.41 5.91 9.89
C VAL A 136 -1.19 6.61 8.78
N ASP A 137 -0.51 7.18 7.78
CA ASP A 137 -1.18 7.81 6.64
C ASP A 137 -2.00 6.80 5.83
N GLN A 138 -1.43 5.62 5.57
CA GLN A 138 -2.14 4.51 4.93
C GLN A 138 -3.33 4.02 5.76
N LEU A 139 -3.21 3.95 7.09
CA LEU A 139 -4.31 3.60 8.00
C LEU A 139 -5.45 4.63 7.92
N LEU A 140 -5.13 5.91 7.92
CA LEU A 140 -6.12 6.98 7.78
C LEU A 140 -6.85 6.89 6.43
N GLU A 141 -6.13 6.64 5.34
CA GLU A 141 -6.72 6.46 4.01
C GLU A 141 -7.64 5.22 3.95
N ASN A 142 -7.17 4.08 4.46
CA ASN A 142 -7.92 2.82 4.48
C ASN A 142 -9.22 2.93 5.27
N HIS A 143 -9.23 3.70 6.37
CA HIS A 143 -10.41 3.95 7.18
C HIS A 143 -11.19 5.22 6.79
N HIS A 144 -10.87 5.80 5.63
CA HIS A 144 -11.57 6.94 5.02
C HIS A 144 -11.57 8.23 5.85
N TYR A 145 -10.52 8.46 6.66
CA TYR A 145 -10.32 9.72 7.35
C TYR A 145 -9.92 10.81 6.37
N ARG A 146 -10.60 11.96 6.46
CA ARG A 146 -10.34 13.11 5.60
C ARG A 146 -9.63 14.21 6.37
N LYS A 147 -8.74 14.92 5.67
CA LYS A 147 -8.14 16.15 6.18
C LYS A 147 -9.20 17.23 6.24
N ARG A 148 -9.35 17.89 7.40
CA ARG A 148 -10.26 19.03 7.53
C ARG A 148 -9.72 20.21 6.74
N LYS A 149 -10.58 20.86 5.93
CA LYS A 149 -10.24 22.11 5.23
C LYS A 149 -9.83 23.17 6.26
N ALA A 150 -8.72 23.85 6.02
CA ALA A 150 -8.25 24.92 6.91
C ALA A 150 -9.33 26.00 7.07
N GLN A 151 -9.76 26.26 8.31
CA GLN A 151 -10.68 27.35 8.60
C GLN A 151 -9.89 28.65 8.77
N LYS A 152 -10.18 29.66 7.94
CA LYS A 152 -9.51 30.98 7.96
C LYS A 152 -9.91 31.85 9.17
N ARG A 153 -10.83 31.38 10.01
CA ARG A 153 -11.21 32.01 11.28
C ARG A 153 -10.69 31.13 12.41
N LEU A 154 -9.51 31.45 12.92
CA LEU A 154 -9.04 30.92 14.20
C LEU A 154 -9.99 31.44 15.29
N ALA A 155 -10.40 30.57 16.21
CA ALA A 155 -11.16 31.01 17.39
C ALA A 155 -10.30 32.01 18.17
N THR A 156 -10.88 33.13 18.56
CA THR A 156 -10.17 34.20 19.26
C THR A 156 -9.73 33.72 20.64
N GLY A 157 -8.43 33.49 20.83
CA GLY A 157 -7.80 33.20 22.12
C GLY A 157 -7.19 31.80 22.24
N GLU A 158 -5.91 31.74 22.62
CA GLU A 158 -5.25 30.52 23.12
C GLU A 158 -5.35 30.50 24.65
N HIS A 159 -6.03 29.48 25.21
CA HIS A 159 -6.10 29.27 26.65
C HIS A 159 -5.24 28.05 27.02
N PRO A 160 -4.35 28.14 28.04
CA PRO A 160 -3.45 27.04 28.41
C PRO A 160 -4.17 25.73 28.72
N GLN A 161 -5.39 25.82 29.25
CA GLN A 161 -6.18 24.67 29.73
C GLN A 161 -7.34 24.30 28.78
N ARG A 162 -7.24 24.64 27.50
CA ARG A 162 -8.33 24.38 26.54
C ARG A 162 -8.72 22.90 26.43
N ASN A 163 -7.78 21.99 26.69
CA ASN A 163 -8.03 20.55 26.64
C ASN A 163 -8.64 19.98 27.92
N GLU A 164 -8.44 20.61 29.08
CA GLU A 164 -8.87 20.08 30.38
C GLU A 164 -10.40 19.88 30.45
N GLN A 165 -11.16 20.76 29.79
CA GLN A 165 -12.61 20.60 29.70
C GLN A 165 -13.02 19.33 28.93
N PHE A 166 -12.34 19.03 27.81
CA PHE A 166 -12.64 17.84 27.00
C PHE A 166 -12.27 16.56 27.76
N GLU A 167 -11.12 16.54 28.42
CA GLU A 167 -10.68 15.41 29.26
C GLU A 167 -11.65 15.15 30.42
N ASN A 168 -12.15 16.21 31.08
CA ASN A 168 -13.16 16.07 32.12
C ASN A 168 -14.49 15.52 31.57
N ILE A 169 -14.94 15.97 30.40
CA ILE A 169 -16.14 15.44 29.74
C ILE A 169 -15.96 13.96 29.41
N GLU A 170 -14.81 13.56 28.87
CA GLU A 170 -14.50 12.15 28.58
C GLU A 170 -14.51 11.29 29.84
N ARG A 171 -13.89 11.75 30.92
CA ARG A 171 -13.88 11.05 32.21
C ARG A 171 -15.30 10.83 32.72
N LEU A 172 -16.16 11.85 32.65
CA LEU A 172 -17.55 11.75 33.06
C LEU A 172 -18.35 10.80 32.16
N LYS A 173 -18.17 10.86 30.84
CA LYS A 173 -18.82 9.94 29.90
C LYS A 173 -18.48 8.49 30.21
N ALA A 174 -17.20 8.19 30.42
CA ALA A 174 -16.76 6.84 30.77
C ALA A 174 -17.38 6.35 32.08
N ALA A 175 -17.42 7.20 33.11
CA ALA A 175 -18.07 6.88 34.38
C ALA A 175 -19.56 6.60 34.21
N TYR A 176 -20.31 7.46 33.49
CA TYR A 176 -21.75 7.27 33.30
C TYR A 176 -22.08 6.06 32.43
N GLN A 177 -21.31 5.79 31.38
CA GLN A 177 -21.47 4.60 30.54
C GLN A 177 -21.22 3.31 31.33
N SER A 178 -20.25 3.30 32.26
CA SER A 178 -19.97 2.12 33.10
C SER A 178 -21.13 1.76 34.03
N VAL A 179 -21.96 2.74 34.40
CA VAL A 179 -23.15 2.58 35.26
C VAL A 179 -24.43 2.35 34.42
N GLY A 180 -24.32 2.33 33.09
CA GLY A 180 -25.45 2.14 32.16
C GLY A 180 -26.29 3.39 31.93
N ASN A 181 -25.80 4.57 32.32
CA ASN A 181 -26.53 5.82 32.11
C ASN A 181 -26.36 6.33 30.66
N PRO A 182 -27.43 6.82 30.02
CA PRO A 182 -27.36 7.36 28.68
C PRO A 182 -26.62 8.71 28.65
N VAL A 183 -25.75 8.90 27.66
CA VAL A 183 -25.07 10.17 27.40
C VAL A 183 -25.74 10.86 26.22
N MET A 184 -26.39 12.00 26.48
CA MET A 184 -27.09 12.78 25.45
C MET A 184 -26.22 13.96 25.00
N SER A 185 -26.04 14.12 23.69
CA SER A 185 -25.37 15.27 23.08
C SER A 185 -26.44 16.18 22.46
N MET A 186 -26.65 17.37 23.02
CA MET A 186 -27.55 18.38 22.47
C MET A 186 -26.72 19.50 21.84
N ASP A 187 -26.77 19.63 20.52
CA ASP A 187 -26.23 20.78 19.79
C ASP A 187 -27.39 21.69 19.36
N THR A 188 -27.46 22.90 19.92
CA THR A 188 -28.47 23.89 19.56
C THR A 188 -27.85 24.88 18.56
N LYS A 189 -27.66 24.45 17.32
CA LYS A 189 -27.33 25.37 16.24
C LYS A 189 -28.54 25.65 15.35
N LYS A 190 -28.81 26.95 15.17
CA LYS A 190 -29.83 27.45 14.24
C LYS A 190 -29.33 27.27 12.80
N GLU A 191 -30.10 26.57 11.99
CA GLU A 191 -29.92 26.53 10.54
C GLU A 191 -30.22 27.92 9.95
N ASN A 192 -29.30 28.43 9.14
CA ASN A 192 -29.52 29.53 8.20
C ASN A 192 -29.15 29.03 6.81
#